data_AF-A0A3N1X8X6-F1
#
_entry.id   AF-A0A3N1X8X6-F1
#
_cell.length_a   1.000
_cell.length_b   1.000
_cell.length_c   1.000
_cell.angle_alpha   90.00
_cell.angle_beta   90.00
_cell.angle_gamma   90.00
#
_symmetry.space_group_name_H-M   'P 1'
#
loop_
_entity.id
_entity.type
_entity.pdbx_description
1 polymer ?
#
loop_
_entity_poly.entity_id
_entity_poly.type
_entity_poly.pdbx_seq_one_letter_code
_entity_poly.pdbx_strand_id
1 'polypeptide(L)'
;MAFVNEVPTRHDIETYGLPFEADLGLPLDIRRIWTVDRERKCHLWNLGPSGPPASGSNVHTIAHVYMDGIRVQAHMHSGIHSVDFDDDPFYIRWETLFSVEATPRHGKTAIALPHTAWDYPDEPQGLLDNLSLDEFRALLKEALWVHKKGNSNRLITGTVVVEFEF
;
A
#
# COMPACT_ATOMS: atom_id res chain seq x y z
N MET A 1 -7.54 15.96 -2.05
CA MET A 1 -8.34 15.30 -0.99
C MET A 1 -7.40 14.38 -0.25
N ALA A 2 -7.63 14.13 1.04
CA ALA A 2 -6.80 13.18 1.79
C ALA A 2 -7.30 11.74 1.55
N PHE A 3 -6.43 10.75 1.75
CA PHE A 3 -6.81 9.35 1.78
C PHE A 3 -7.92 9.08 2.82
N VAL A 4 -8.87 8.22 2.47
CA VAL A 4 -9.94 7.74 3.36
C VAL A 4 -10.08 6.24 3.29
N ASN A 5 -10.57 5.62 4.37
CA ASN A 5 -10.88 4.20 4.37
C ASN A 5 -12.35 3.99 3.99
N GLU A 6 -12.60 3.30 2.87
CA GLU A 6 -13.95 3.03 2.37
C GLU A 6 -14.04 1.65 1.70
N VAL A 7 -15.26 1.15 1.53
CA VAL A 7 -15.51 -0.08 0.74
C VAL A 7 -15.63 0.34 -0.73
N PRO A 8 -14.83 -0.21 -1.65
CA PRO A 8 -14.86 0.18 -3.05
C PRO A 8 -16.20 -0.20 -3.69
N THR A 9 -16.67 0.66 -4.59
CA THR A 9 -17.87 0.39 -5.37
C THR A 9 -17.57 -0.55 -6.55
N ARG A 10 -18.62 -1.08 -7.20
CA ARG A 10 -18.48 -1.82 -8.47
C ARG A 10 -17.77 -0.99 -9.53
N HIS A 11 -18.12 0.30 -9.64
CA HIS A 11 -17.50 1.19 -10.60
C HIS A 11 -15.99 1.34 -10.37
N ASP A 12 -15.56 1.42 -9.11
CA ASP A 12 -14.13 1.51 -8.78
C ASP A 12 -13.39 0.21 -9.15
N ILE A 13 -13.98 -0.95 -8.81
CA ILE A 13 -13.40 -2.26 -9.13
C ILE A 13 -13.19 -2.41 -10.64
N GLU A 14 -14.19 -2.07 -11.45
CA GLU A 14 -14.14 -2.15 -12.91
C GLU A 14 -13.17 -1.10 -13.51
N THR A 15 -13.18 0.12 -12.97
CA THR A 15 -12.34 1.23 -13.46
C THR A 15 -10.85 0.95 -13.24
N TYR A 16 -10.49 0.48 -12.04
CA TYR A 16 -9.10 0.29 -11.64
C TYR A 16 -8.60 -1.15 -11.76
N GLY A 17 -9.45 -2.08 -12.23
CA GLY A 17 -9.08 -3.49 -12.40
C GLY A 17 -8.74 -4.18 -11.06
N LEU A 18 -9.49 -3.86 -10.00
CA LEU A 18 -9.19 -4.35 -8.66
C LEU A 18 -9.51 -5.86 -8.54
N PRO A 19 -8.69 -6.69 -7.86
CA PRO A 19 -8.81 -8.15 -7.94
C PRO A 19 -10.00 -8.81 -7.20
N PHE A 20 -11.05 -8.05 -6.86
CA PHE A 20 -12.16 -8.53 -6.01
C PHE A 20 -13.54 -8.24 -6.58
N GLU A 21 -13.77 -8.60 -7.85
CA GLU A 21 -15.14 -8.74 -8.36
C GLU A 21 -15.98 -9.68 -7.47
N ALA A 22 -15.35 -10.68 -6.84
CA ALA A 22 -16.00 -11.59 -5.90
C ALA A 22 -16.58 -10.89 -4.66
N ASP A 23 -15.98 -9.78 -4.20
CA ASP A 23 -16.47 -9.01 -3.04
C ASP A 23 -17.81 -8.30 -3.36
N LEU A 24 -18.15 -8.10 -4.64
CA LEU A 24 -19.40 -7.47 -5.06
C LEU A 24 -20.64 -8.31 -4.72
N GLY A 25 -20.47 -9.62 -4.56
CA GLY A 25 -21.54 -10.53 -4.13
C GLY A 25 -21.72 -10.61 -2.61
N LEU A 26 -20.78 -10.06 -1.82
CA LEU A 26 -20.82 -10.13 -0.37
C LEU A 26 -21.68 -9.00 0.23
N PRO A 27 -22.31 -9.23 1.40
CA PRO A 27 -22.89 -8.16 2.21
C PRO A 27 -21.86 -7.07 2.56
N LEU A 28 -22.30 -5.80 2.59
CA LEU A 28 -21.42 -4.63 2.74
C LEU A 28 -20.55 -4.69 4.01
N ASP A 29 -21.08 -5.24 5.10
CA ASP A 29 -20.46 -5.36 6.41
C ASP A 29 -19.24 -6.30 6.43
N ILE A 30 -19.15 -7.22 5.47
CA ILE A 30 -18.01 -8.15 5.35
C ILE A 30 -17.10 -7.86 4.15
N ARG A 31 -17.41 -6.81 3.37
CA ARG A 31 -16.55 -6.39 2.25
C ARG A 31 -15.25 -5.79 2.77
N ARG A 32 -14.20 -5.98 1.97
CA ARG A 32 -12.87 -5.46 2.31
C ARG A 32 -12.83 -3.95 2.17
N ILE A 33 -12.20 -3.30 3.15
CA ILE A 33 -11.96 -1.86 3.16
C ILE A 33 -10.69 -1.57 2.39
N TRP A 34 -10.70 -0.47 1.65
CA TRP A 34 -9.58 0.07 0.90
C TRP A 34 -9.26 1.48 1.40
N THR A 35 -8.00 1.86 1.27
CA THR A 35 -7.55 3.22 1.55
C THR A 35 -7.41 3.98 0.24
N VAL A 36 -8.26 4.98 0.03
CA VAL A 36 -8.51 5.58 -1.29
C VAL A 36 -8.28 7.10 -1.26
N ASP A 37 -7.57 7.60 -2.26
CA ASP A 37 -7.54 9.01 -2.65
C ASP A 37 -8.09 9.12 -4.08
N ARG A 38 -9.33 9.64 -4.20
CA ARG A 38 -10.03 9.73 -5.48
C ARG A 38 -9.48 10.82 -6.39
N GLU A 39 -8.88 11.87 -5.84
CA GLU A 39 -8.31 12.96 -6.64
C GLU A 39 -7.04 12.50 -7.34
N ARG A 40 -6.20 11.77 -6.62
CA ARG A 40 -4.98 11.14 -7.16
C ARG A 40 -5.24 9.77 -7.78
N LYS A 41 -6.50 9.33 -7.83
CA LYS A 41 -6.94 8.01 -8.33
C LYS A 41 -6.12 6.84 -7.74
N CYS A 42 -5.76 6.96 -6.48
CA CYS A 42 -4.89 6.01 -5.78
C CYS A 42 -5.68 5.15 -4.81
N HIS A 43 -5.43 3.83 -4.84
CA HIS A 43 -6.10 2.86 -4.00
C HIS A 43 -5.07 1.90 -3.39
N LEU A 44 -4.97 1.88 -2.06
CA LEU A 44 -4.19 0.91 -1.31
C LEU A 44 -5.14 -0.16 -0.76
N TRP A 45 -4.87 -1.41 -1.14
CA TRP A 45 -5.75 -2.52 -0.82
C TRP A 45 -5.35 -3.26 0.46
N ASN A 46 -4.08 -3.64 0.57
CA ASN A 46 -3.65 -4.55 1.61
C ASN A 46 -2.13 -4.51 1.80
N LEU A 47 -1.71 -4.96 2.98
CA LEU A 47 -0.35 -5.27 3.37
C LEU A 47 -0.27 -6.78 3.60
N GLY A 48 0.34 -7.50 2.66
CA GLY A 48 0.51 -8.95 2.76
C GLY A 48 1.93 -9.31 3.17
N PRO A 49 2.13 -10.24 4.11
CA PRO A 49 3.43 -10.90 4.24
C PRO A 49 3.70 -11.69 2.95
N SER A 50 4.92 -11.54 2.44
CA SER A 50 5.43 -12.29 1.31
C SER A 50 6.69 -13.05 1.74
N GLY A 51 6.78 -14.30 1.29
CA GLY A 51 7.81 -15.25 1.68
C GLY A 51 7.27 -16.44 2.49
N PRO A 52 7.81 -17.66 2.32
CA PRO A 52 7.42 -18.80 3.15
C PRO A 52 7.87 -18.58 4.60
N PRO A 53 7.00 -18.79 5.61
CA PRO A 53 7.38 -18.71 7.03
C PRO A 53 8.48 -19.69 7.43
N ALA A 54 8.70 -20.74 6.63
CA ALA A 54 9.53 -21.90 6.95
C ALA A 54 10.89 -21.94 6.22
N SER A 55 11.16 -21.00 5.30
CA SER A 55 12.49 -20.83 4.70
C SER A 55 13.06 -19.56 5.29
N GLY A 56 14.31 -19.55 5.76
CA GLY A 56 14.99 -18.37 6.36
C GLY A 56 15.17 -17.15 5.44
N SER A 57 14.28 -16.95 4.46
CA SER A 57 14.06 -15.72 3.72
C SER A 57 13.43 -14.68 4.62
N ASN A 58 13.90 -13.44 4.53
CA ASN A 58 13.33 -12.32 5.27
C ASN A 58 11.85 -12.15 4.89
N VAL A 59 10.96 -12.31 5.87
CA VAL A 59 9.55 -11.94 5.71
C VAL A 59 9.52 -10.46 5.33
N HIS A 60 8.96 -10.15 4.17
CA HIS A 60 8.80 -8.77 3.71
C HIS A 60 7.32 -8.47 3.48
N THR A 61 6.95 -7.21 3.65
CA THR A 61 5.58 -6.75 3.43
C THR A 61 5.45 -6.23 2.00
N ILE A 62 4.39 -6.65 1.32
CA ILE A 62 4.01 -6.08 0.02
C ILE A 62 2.80 -5.18 0.22
N ALA A 63 2.94 -3.91 -0.15
CA ALA A 63 1.82 -3.00 -0.32
C ALA A 63 1.35 -3.01 -1.77
N HIS A 64 0.06 -3.28 -1.97
CA HIS A 64 -0.58 -3.24 -3.29
C HIS A 64 -1.27 -1.90 -3.49
N VAL A 65 -0.67 -1.04 -4.33
CA VAL A 65 -1.17 0.29 -4.68
C VAL A 65 -1.68 0.26 -6.11
N TYR A 66 -2.84 0.84 -6.38
CA TYR A 66 -3.42 0.96 -7.71
C TYR A 66 -3.54 2.44 -8.05
N MET A 67 -2.86 2.89 -9.11
CA MET A 67 -2.79 4.29 -9.54
C MET A 67 -3.14 4.37 -11.02
N ASP A 68 -4.23 5.04 -11.37
CA ASP A 68 -4.71 5.25 -12.75
C ASP A 68 -4.63 4.00 -13.67
N GLY A 69 -4.98 2.84 -13.12
CA GLY A 69 -4.96 1.56 -13.84
C GLY A 69 -3.61 0.83 -13.87
N ILE A 70 -2.57 1.38 -13.25
CA ILE A 70 -1.31 0.70 -12.97
C ILE A 70 -1.40 0.06 -11.60
N ARG A 71 -1.07 -1.23 -11.49
CA ARG A 71 -0.88 -1.91 -10.21
C ARG A 71 0.59 -1.83 -9.82
N VAL A 72 0.88 -1.19 -8.71
CA VAL A 72 2.22 -1.08 -8.12
C VAL A 72 2.31 -1.96 -6.88
N GLN A 73 3.39 -2.74 -6.81
CA GLN A 73 3.77 -3.56 -5.68
C GLN A 73 5.00 -2.92 -5.04
N ALA A 74 4.82 -2.36 -3.85
CA ALA A 74 5.90 -1.82 -3.04
C ALA A 74 6.34 -2.89 -2.05
N HIS A 75 7.56 -3.38 -2.22
CA HIS A 75 8.17 -4.41 -1.37
C HIS A 75 9.02 -3.74 -0.30
N MET A 76 8.66 -4.00 0.95
CA MET A 76 9.27 -3.37 2.11
C MET A 76 9.73 -4.43 3.10
N HIS A 77 10.84 -4.18 3.80
CA HIS A 77 11.15 -4.98 4.99
C HIS A 77 9.98 -4.91 5.98
N SER A 78 9.71 -6.02 6.67
CA SER A 78 8.61 -6.06 7.64
C SER A 78 8.85 -5.00 8.70
N GLY A 79 7.88 -4.12 8.88
CA GLY A 79 7.98 -3.06 9.87
C GLY A 79 7.98 -3.60 11.30
N ILE A 80 8.62 -2.86 12.21
CA ILE A 80 8.50 -3.08 13.65
C ILE A 80 7.21 -2.44 14.11
N HIS A 81 6.46 -3.10 14.99
CA HIS A 81 5.31 -2.53 15.65
C HIS A 81 5.32 -2.87 17.13
N SER A 82 4.61 -2.06 17.92
CA SER A 82 4.25 -2.37 19.29
C SER A 82 3.69 -3.80 19.39
N VAL A 83 4.13 -4.53 20.39
CA VAL A 83 3.70 -5.92 20.61
C VAL A 83 2.25 -5.96 21.06
N ASP A 84 1.88 -5.01 21.91
CA ASP A 84 0.57 -4.93 22.54
C ASP A 84 -0.24 -3.74 21.99
N PHE A 85 -1.53 -3.95 21.76
CA PHE A 85 -2.45 -2.91 21.28
C PHE A 85 -2.73 -1.81 22.32
N ASP A 86 -2.34 -2.03 23.57
CA ASP A 86 -2.52 -1.11 24.69
C ASP A 86 -1.31 -0.18 24.90
N ASP A 87 -0.24 -0.31 24.11
CA ASP A 87 0.91 0.61 24.15
C ASP A 87 0.46 2.05 23.86
N ASP A 88 0.97 3.03 24.61
CA ASP A 88 0.71 4.46 24.40
C ASP A 88 2.03 5.29 24.39
N PRO A 89 2.48 5.76 23.21
CA PRO A 89 1.84 5.57 21.91
C PRO A 89 2.05 4.15 21.36
N PHE A 90 1.06 3.64 20.63
CA PHE A 90 1.22 2.45 19.81
C PHE A 90 2.09 2.81 18.61
N TYR A 91 3.23 2.13 18.47
CA TYR A 91 4.25 2.48 17.49
C TYR A 91 4.24 1.55 16.29
N ILE A 92 4.41 2.11 15.08
CA ILE A 92 4.59 1.37 13.83
C ILE A 92 5.73 2.02 13.05
N ARG A 93 6.77 1.26 12.73
CA ARG A 93 7.90 1.71 11.91
C ARG A 93 8.08 0.83 10.69
N TRP A 94 8.07 1.43 9.52
CA TRP A 94 8.42 0.76 8.27
C TRP A 94 9.87 1.04 7.91
N GLU A 95 10.68 -0.01 7.83
CA GLU A 95 12.15 0.14 7.78
C GLU A 95 12.68 0.49 6.40
N THR A 96 12.29 -0.23 5.34
CA THR A 96 12.89 0.06 4.03
C THR A 96 12.00 -0.40 2.90
N LEU A 97 11.71 0.50 1.97
CA LEU A 97 11.24 0.17 0.63
C LEU A 97 12.46 -0.25 -0.21
N PHE A 98 12.52 -1.50 -0.64
CA PHE A 98 13.70 -2.04 -1.34
C PHE A 98 13.41 -2.48 -2.79
N SER A 99 12.13 -2.61 -3.15
CA SER A 99 11.73 -2.86 -4.53
C SER A 99 10.35 -2.25 -4.80
N VAL A 100 10.18 -1.74 -6.02
CA VAL A 100 8.90 -1.29 -6.53
C VAL A 100 8.72 -1.91 -7.90
N GLU A 101 7.61 -2.60 -8.09
CA GLU A 101 7.27 -3.25 -9.35
C GLU A 101 5.92 -2.74 -9.84
N ALA A 102 5.83 -2.37 -11.12
CA ALA A 102 4.62 -1.88 -11.74
C ALA A 102 4.09 -2.87 -12.78
N THR A 103 2.81 -3.19 -12.72
CA THR A 103 2.08 -3.94 -13.74
C THR A 103 1.10 -2.97 -14.41
N PRO A 104 1.33 -2.58 -15.67
CA PRO A 104 0.39 -1.75 -16.42
C PRO A 104 -0.97 -2.44 -16.57
N ARG A 105 -2.05 -1.66 -16.77
CA ARG A 105 -3.44 -2.15 -16.87
C ARG A 105 -3.65 -3.36 -17.79
N HIS A 106 -2.93 -3.39 -18.91
CA HIS A 106 -3.01 -4.44 -19.92
C HIS A 106 -1.78 -5.37 -19.92
N GLY A 107 -0.85 -5.15 -18.99
CA GLY A 107 0.33 -5.99 -18.78
C GLY A 107 -0.02 -7.24 -17.96
N LYS A 108 0.67 -8.34 -18.25
CA LYS A 108 0.58 -9.58 -17.46
C LYS A 108 1.75 -9.76 -16.50
N THR A 109 2.80 -8.96 -16.65
CA THR A 109 4.07 -9.11 -15.96
C THR A 109 4.38 -7.82 -15.22
N ALA A 110 4.77 -7.96 -13.96
CA ALA A 110 5.29 -6.85 -13.18
C ALA A 110 6.69 -6.48 -13.68
N ILE A 111 6.96 -5.19 -13.80
CA ILE A 111 8.23 -4.63 -14.24
C ILE A 111 8.82 -3.87 -13.05
N ALA A 112 9.97 -4.30 -12.58
CA ALA A 112 10.69 -3.60 -11.51
C ALA A 112 11.16 -2.23 -12.00
N LEU A 113 11.14 -1.24 -11.11
CA LEU A 113 11.79 0.03 -11.37
C LEU A 113 13.29 -0.19 -11.60
N PRO A 114 13.89 0.54 -12.57
CA PRO A 114 15.32 0.43 -12.83
C PRO A 114 16.13 0.91 -11.63
N HIS A 115 17.37 0.41 -11.48
CA HIS A 115 18.27 0.85 -10.40
C HIS A 115 18.47 2.37 -10.39
N THR A 116 18.47 3.00 -11.56
CA THR A 116 18.62 4.45 -11.72
C THR A 116 17.55 5.26 -10.97
N ALA A 117 16.35 4.70 -10.76
CA ALA A 117 15.32 5.36 -9.96
C ALA A 117 15.68 5.48 -8.47
N TRP A 118 16.61 4.67 -7.99
CA TRP A 118 17.14 4.74 -6.62
C TRP A 118 18.32 5.70 -6.52
N ASP A 119 19.10 5.83 -7.59
CA ASP A 119 20.22 6.78 -7.67
C ASP A 119 19.73 8.22 -7.87
N TYR A 120 18.61 8.39 -8.59
CA TYR A 120 17.96 9.68 -8.91
C TYR A 120 16.46 9.62 -8.55
N PRO A 121 16.12 9.65 -7.24
CA PRO A 121 14.76 9.38 -6.78
C PRO A 121 13.76 10.51 -7.06
N ASP A 122 14.25 11.70 -7.41
CA ASP A 122 13.46 12.86 -7.82
C ASP A 122 13.14 12.87 -9.32
N GLU A 123 13.77 11.99 -10.12
CA GLU A 123 13.49 11.89 -11.55
C GLU A 123 12.17 11.14 -11.83
N PRO A 124 11.30 11.67 -12.72
CA PRO A 124 10.06 11.02 -13.13
C PRO A 124 10.25 9.61 -13.66
N GLN A 125 9.41 8.67 -13.19
CA GLN A 125 9.42 7.29 -13.61
C GLN A 125 8.19 6.98 -14.46
N GLY A 126 8.39 6.67 -15.74
CA GLY A 126 7.28 6.35 -16.65
C GLY A 126 6.44 5.14 -16.19
N LEU A 127 7.04 4.22 -15.41
CA LEU A 127 6.34 3.07 -14.81
C LEU A 127 5.41 3.45 -13.65
N LEU A 128 5.57 4.64 -13.06
CA LEU A 128 4.78 5.18 -11.95
C LEU A 128 3.91 6.36 -12.41
N ASP A 129 3.43 6.34 -13.66
CA ASP A 129 2.63 7.43 -14.24
C ASP A 129 3.36 8.80 -14.20
N ASN A 130 4.68 8.76 -14.44
CA ASN A 130 5.60 9.90 -14.36
C ASN A 130 5.77 10.51 -12.95
N LEU A 131 5.30 9.85 -11.89
CA LEU A 131 5.75 10.17 -10.55
C LEU A 131 7.22 9.81 -10.38
N SER A 132 7.96 10.62 -9.64
CA SER A 132 9.27 10.24 -9.15
C SER A 132 9.17 9.18 -8.04
N LEU A 133 10.29 8.55 -7.69
CA LEU A 133 10.31 7.60 -6.58
C LEU A 133 10.00 8.30 -5.25
N ASP A 134 10.46 9.53 -5.05
CA ASP A 134 10.18 10.32 -3.84
C ASP A 134 8.70 10.71 -3.74
N GLU A 135 8.07 11.10 -4.85
CA GLU A 135 6.63 11.38 -4.90
C GLU A 135 5.82 10.13 -4.58
N PHE A 136 6.22 8.99 -5.16
CA PHE A 136 5.59 7.71 -4.86
C PHE A 136 5.76 7.31 -3.38
N ARG A 137 6.95 7.51 -2.79
CA ARG A 137 7.18 7.25 -1.37
C ARG A 137 6.30 8.12 -0.49
N ALA A 138 6.20 9.42 -0.78
CA ALA A 138 5.32 10.32 -0.03
C ALA A 138 3.85 9.86 -0.09
N LEU A 139 3.36 9.51 -1.28
CA LEU A 139 2.01 8.98 -1.48
C LEU A 139 1.80 7.66 -0.74
N LEU A 140 2.79 6.76 -0.77
CA LEU A 140 2.75 5.49 -0.05
C LEU A 140 2.71 5.70 1.46
N LYS A 141 3.48 6.64 2.02
CA LYS A 141 3.47 6.98 3.45
C LYS A 141 2.10 7.47 3.89
N GLU A 142 1.50 8.39 3.12
CA GLU A 142 0.14 8.89 3.39
C GLU A 142 -0.89 7.76 3.38
N ALA A 143 -0.84 6.89 2.37
CA ALA A 143 -1.76 5.76 2.24
C ALA A 143 -1.60 4.75 3.39
N LEU A 144 -0.36 4.36 3.72
CA LEU A 144 -0.06 3.43 4.81
C LEU A 144 -0.50 3.98 6.17
N TRP A 145 -0.30 5.27 6.40
CA TRP A 145 -0.75 5.94 7.62
C TRP A 145 -2.27 5.85 7.78
N VAL A 146 -3.03 6.22 6.74
CA VAL A 146 -4.50 6.16 6.79
C VAL A 146 -4.98 4.71 6.91
N HIS A 147 -4.37 3.78 6.18
CA HIS A 147 -4.73 2.36 6.21
C HIS A 147 -4.59 1.78 7.61
N LYS A 148 -3.43 1.98 8.25
CA LYS A 148 -3.18 1.48 9.59
C LYS A 148 -4.03 2.19 10.62
N LYS A 149 -4.20 3.51 10.55
CA LYS A 149 -5.10 4.22 11.46
C LYS A 149 -6.53 3.69 11.36
N GLY A 150 -7.04 3.40 10.16
CA GLY A 150 -8.36 2.81 9.98
C GLY A 150 -8.51 1.40 10.56
N ASN A 151 -7.52 0.55 10.33
CA ASN A 151 -7.53 -0.83 10.84
C ASN A 151 -7.31 -0.89 12.35
N SER A 152 -6.35 -0.11 12.86
CA SER A 152 -5.99 -0.01 14.27
C SER A 152 -7.06 0.69 15.11
N ASN A 153 -7.77 1.72 14.61
CA ASN A 153 -8.84 2.38 15.38
C ASN A 153 -10.01 1.45 15.78
N ARG A 154 -10.11 0.25 15.18
CA ARG A 154 -11.05 -0.78 15.64
C ARG A 154 -10.62 -1.44 16.95
N LEU A 155 -9.35 -1.36 17.31
CA LEU A 155 -8.70 -2.14 18.37
C LEU A 155 -7.87 -1.28 19.34
N ILE A 156 -7.43 -0.09 18.92
CA ILE A 156 -6.51 0.80 19.64
C ILE A 156 -7.23 2.11 19.91
N THR A 157 -7.36 2.46 21.19
CA THR A 157 -7.97 3.72 21.65
C THR A 157 -6.95 4.81 21.99
N GLY A 158 -5.66 4.47 21.99
CA GLY A 158 -4.53 5.36 22.32
C GLY A 158 -3.93 6.09 21.12
N THR A 159 -2.85 6.84 21.35
CA THR A 159 -2.13 7.57 20.30
C THR A 159 -1.39 6.57 19.40
N VAL A 160 -1.53 6.70 18.07
CA VAL A 160 -0.76 5.89 17.11
C VAL A 160 0.33 6.74 16.47
N VAL A 161 1.58 6.31 16.60
CA VAL A 161 2.75 6.92 15.95
C VAL A 161 3.21 6.02 14.81
N VAL A 162 3.33 6.59 13.61
CA VAL A 162 3.78 5.87 12.41
C VAL A 162 5.03 6.55 11.86
N GLU A 163 6.10 5.78 11.72
CA GLU A 163 7.38 6.23 11.19
C GLU A 163 7.79 5.44 9.95
N PHE A 164 8.55 6.10 9.08
CA PHE A 164 9.05 5.54 7.83
C PHE A 164 10.53 5.90 7.68
N GLU A 165 11.37 4.90 7.48
CA GLU A 165 12.82 5.06 7.30
C GLU A 165 13.24 5.16 5.82
N PHE A 166 12.29 5.16 4.88
CA PHE A 166 12.52 5.25 3.42
C PHE A 166 11.95 6.51 2.77
#